data_AF-X0SP35-F1
#
_entry.id   AF-X0SP35-F1
#
_cell.length_a   1.000
_cell.length_b   1.000
_cell.length_c   1.000
_cell.angle_alpha   90.00
_cell.angle_beta   90.00
_cell.angle_gamma   90.00
#
_symmetry.space_group_name_H-M   'P 1'
#
loop_
_entity.id
_entity.type
_entity.pdbx_description
1 polymer ?
#
loop_
_entity_poly.entity_id
_entity_poly.type
_entity_poly.pdbx_seq_one_letter_code
_entity_poly.pdbx_strand_id
1 'polypeptide(L)'
;MVVASSELVCPETRKDGQPCRATPTRDGRCLAHSPALADKRRAAYARGGHNKARHVRLARLMPPRLVPVFDVLERALAEVHDGDLDPPRAQAMAAVAGALVRV
;
A
#
# COMPACT_ATOMS: atom_id res chain seq x y z
N MET A 1 -24.53 36.04 2.07
CA MET A 1 -25.15 35.12 3.04
C MET A 1 -24.29 33.87 3.15
N VAL A 2 -23.59 33.71 4.27
CA VAL A 2 -22.74 32.54 4.55
C VAL A 2 -23.62 31.55 5.33
N VAL A 3 -24.03 30.45 4.70
CA VAL A 3 -24.85 29.43 5.36
C VAL A 3 -23.93 28.60 6.27
N ALA A 4 -24.29 28.52 7.55
CA ALA A 4 -23.56 27.78 8.56
C ALA A 4 -23.37 26.30 8.17
N SER A 5 -22.12 25.84 8.14
CA SER A 5 -21.74 24.48 7.69
C SER A 5 -22.13 23.34 8.65
N SER A 6 -22.96 23.56 9.68
CA SER A 6 -23.27 22.54 10.70
C SER A 6 -24.49 21.68 10.41
N GLU A 7 -25.34 22.02 9.43
CA GLU A 7 -26.59 21.28 9.13
C GLU A 7 -26.68 20.71 7.72
N LEU A 8 -25.71 21.00 6.86
CA LEU A 8 -25.70 20.45 5.51
C LEU A 8 -25.26 18.99 5.60
N VAL A 9 -26.12 18.08 5.15
CA VAL A 9 -25.79 16.68 4.90
C VAL A 9 -25.68 16.46 3.40
N CYS A 10 -24.87 15.49 2.99
CA CYS A 10 -24.78 15.14 1.58
C CYS A 10 -26.17 14.67 1.06
N PRO A 11 -26.71 15.27 -0.02
CA PRO A 11 -28.07 14.98 -0.48
C PRO A 11 -28.23 13.62 -1.17
N GLU A 12 -27.12 12.94 -1.47
CA GLU A 12 -27.09 11.69 -2.22
C GLU A 12 -27.44 10.46 -1.38
N THR A 13 -27.86 9.40 -2.06
CA THR A 13 -28.05 8.06 -1.47
C THR A 13 -26.78 7.23 -1.56
N ARG A 14 -26.54 6.41 -0.54
CA ARG A 14 -25.45 5.45 -0.53
C ARG A 14 -25.81 4.25 -1.41
N LYS A 15 -24.81 3.42 -1.72
CA LYS A 15 -25.01 2.18 -2.51
C LYS A 15 -25.99 1.17 -1.88
N ASP A 16 -26.20 1.27 -0.56
CA ASP A 16 -27.15 0.44 0.20
C ASP A 16 -28.58 1.02 0.21
N GLY A 17 -28.84 2.11 -0.53
CA GLY A 17 -30.13 2.77 -0.62
C GLY A 17 -30.43 3.76 0.52
N GLN A 18 -29.60 3.82 1.56
CA GLN A 18 -29.80 4.71 2.70
C GLN A 18 -29.29 6.14 2.41
N PRO A 19 -29.86 7.18 3.03
CA PRO A 19 -29.40 8.56 2.83
C PRO A 19 -27.96 8.76 3.34
N CYS A 20 -27.16 9.53 2.61
CA CYS A 20 -25.79 9.83 3.01
C CYS A 20 -25.75 10.83 4.17
N ARG A 21 -25.24 10.39 5.33
CA ARG A 21 -25.09 11.25 6.52
C ARG A 21 -23.71 11.91 6.64
N ALA A 22 -22.91 11.85 5.59
CA ALA A 22 -21.55 12.39 5.62
C ALA A 22 -21.56 13.91 5.49
N THR A 23 -20.61 14.56 6.16
CA THR A 23 -20.40 16.01 6.07
C THR A 23 -20.05 16.38 4.61
N PRO A 24 -20.80 17.32 4.01
CA PRO A 24 -20.54 17.78 2.67
C PRO A 24 -19.31 18.68 2.63
N THR A 25 -18.68 18.73 1.46
CA THR A 25 -17.61 19.67 1.17
C THR A 25 -18.18 21.00 0.66
N ARG A 26 -17.33 21.90 0.15
CA ARG A 26 -17.75 23.22 -0.36
C ARG A 26 -18.73 23.14 -1.53
N ASP A 27 -18.78 22.02 -2.24
CA ASP A 27 -19.71 21.77 -3.35
C ASP A 27 -21.06 21.18 -2.89
N GLY A 28 -21.31 21.11 -1.58
CA GLY A 28 -22.56 20.59 -1.01
C GLY A 28 -22.67 19.05 -1.03
N ARG A 29 -21.64 18.32 -1.47
CA ARG A 29 -21.61 16.85 -1.49
C ARG A 29 -20.43 16.32 -0.69
N CYS A 30 -20.54 15.13 -0.12
CA CYS A 30 -19.43 14.54 0.63
C CYS A 30 -18.28 14.12 -0.31
N LEU A 31 -17.11 13.81 0.27
CA LEU A 31 -15.93 13.39 -0.50
C LEU A 31 -16.17 12.19 -1.43
N ALA A 32 -17.10 11.31 -1.10
CA ALA A 32 -17.47 10.16 -1.94
C ALA A 32 -18.40 10.53 -3.11
N HIS A 33 -19.29 11.51 -2.92
CA HIS A 33 -20.34 11.88 -3.89
C HIS A 33 -20.06 13.17 -4.65
N SER A 34 -19.05 13.93 -4.25
CA SER A 34 -18.54 15.10 -4.95
C SER A 34 -17.96 14.69 -6.32
N PRO A 35 -18.50 15.23 -7.44
CA PRO A 35 -17.90 15.09 -8.76
C PRO A 35 -16.58 15.86 -8.87
N ALA A 36 -16.50 17.05 -8.23
CA ALA A 36 -15.29 17.88 -8.22
C ALA A 36 -14.08 17.18 -7.57
N LEU A 37 -14.32 16.18 -6.74
CA LEU A 37 -13.28 15.36 -6.09
C LEU A 37 -13.14 13.97 -6.71
N ALA A 38 -13.83 13.65 -7.79
CA ALA A 38 -13.81 12.31 -8.40
C ALA A 38 -12.41 11.87 -8.80
N ASP A 39 -11.65 12.72 -9.48
CA ASP A 39 -10.29 12.39 -9.92
C ASP A 39 -9.33 12.26 -8.74
N LYS A 40 -9.43 13.16 -7.76
CA LYS A 40 -8.63 13.09 -6.52
C LYS A 40 -8.90 11.79 -5.75
N ARG A 41 -10.17 11.39 -5.67
CA ARG A 41 -10.61 10.14 -5.04
C ARG A 41 -10.09 8.91 -5.80
N ARG A 42 -10.18 8.91 -7.14
CA ARG A 42 -9.62 7.84 -7.99
C ARG A 42 -8.11 7.70 -7.79
N ALA A 43 -7.38 8.82 -7.79
CA ALA A 43 -5.95 8.84 -7.55
C ALA A 43 -5.62 8.35 -6.12
N ALA A 44 -6.40 8.73 -5.11
CA ALA A 44 -6.23 8.25 -3.74
C ALA A 44 -6.45 6.74 -3.62
N TYR A 45 -7.45 6.17 -4.32
CA TYR A 45 -7.67 4.73 -4.35
C TYR A 45 -6.54 3.98 -5.04
N ALA A 46 -6.03 4.50 -6.17
CA ALA A 46 -4.85 3.93 -6.83
C ALA A 46 -3.63 3.92 -5.91
N ARG A 47 -3.33 5.04 -5.24
CA ARG A 47 -2.26 5.14 -4.24
C ARG A 47 -2.48 4.19 -3.07
N GLY A 48 -3.71 4.08 -2.58
CA GLY A 48 -4.09 3.16 -1.51
C GLY A 48 -3.86 1.71 -1.90
N GLY A 49 -4.21 1.33 -3.13
CA GLY A 49 -3.92 0.00 -3.69
C GLY A 49 -2.42 -0.26 -3.79
N HIS A 50 -1.66 0.66 -4.37
CA HIS A 50 -0.20 0.54 -4.46
C HIS A 50 0.45 0.40 -3.08
N ASN A 51 0.09 1.24 -2.11
CA ASN A 51 0.61 1.17 -0.74
C ASN A 51 0.22 -0.11 0.01
N LYS A 52 -0.85 -0.79 -0.39
CA LYS A 52 -1.24 -2.09 0.17
C LYS A 52 -0.44 -3.25 -0.42
N ALA A 53 0.21 -3.07 -1.57
CA ALA A 53 0.97 -4.13 -2.21
C ALA A 53 2.12 -4.61 -1.31
N ARG A 54 2.26 -5.93 -1.18
CA ARG A 54 3.21 -6.56 -0.24
C ARG A 54 4.64 -6.10 -0.47
N HIS A 55 5.08 -5.98 -1.72
CA HIS A 55 6.43 -5.52 -2.06
C HIS A 55 6.66 -4.05 -1.64
N VAL A 56 5.68 -3.16 -1.84
CA VAL A 56 5.77 -1.74 -1.43
C VAL A 56 5.85 -1.63 0.09
N ARG A 57 5.05 -2.42 0.81
CA ARG A 57 5.11 -2.47 2.28
C ARG A 57 6.43 -3.05 2.77
N LEU A 58 6.91 -4.12 2.15
CA LEU A 58 8.19 -4.75 2.46
C LEU A 58 9.34 -3.76 2.26
N ALA A 59 9.36 -3.03 1.14
CA ALA A 59 10.38 -2.02 0.88
C ALA A 59 10.42 -0.90 1.93
N ARG A 60 9.26 -0.52 2.51
CA ARG A 60 9.21 0.46 3.61
C ARG A 60 9.67 -0.09 4.95
N LEU A 61 9.43 -1.38 5.19
CA LEU A 61 9.79 -2.05 6.44
C LEU A 61 11.23 -2.55 6.42
N MET A 62 11.81 -2.76 5.24
CA MET A 62 13.15 -3.25 5.06
C MET A 62 14.15 -2.16 5.43
N PRO A 63 15.01 -2.39 6.44
CA PRO A 63 16.13 -1.51 6.71
C PRO A 63 17.01 -1.39 5.46
N PRO A 64 17.44 -0.19 5.03
CA PRO A 64 18.28 -0.01 3.85
C PRO A 64 19.55 -0.89 3.85
N ARG A 65 20.09 -1.16 5.04
CA ARG A 65 21.24 -2.06 5.25
C ARG A 65 21.01 -3.51 4.80
N LEU A 66 19.76 -3.96 4.62
CA LEU A 66 19.42 -5.32 4.20
C LEU A 66 19.19 -5.44 2.69
N VAL A 67 19.09 -4.34 1.94
CA VAL A 67 18.96 -4.38 0.46
C VAL A 67 20.09 -5.21 -0.17
N PRO A 68 21.38 -5.01 0.17
CA PRO A 68 22.45 -5.80 -0.43
C PRO A 68 22.39 -7.29 -0.07
N VAL A 69 21.78 -7.64 1.06
CA VAL A 69 21.61 -9.04 1.47
C VAL A 69 20.62 -9.75 0.53
N PHE A 70 19.55 -9.07 0.12
CA PHE A 70 18.61 -9.60 -0.87
C PHE A 70 19.28 -9.82 -2.22
N ASP A 71 20.08 -8.86 -2.71
CA ASP A 71 20.81 -9.01 -3.99
C ASP A 71 21.73 -10.24 -3.98
N VAL A 72 22.40 -10.49 -2.85
CA VAL A 72 23.26 -11.67 -2.68
C VAL A 72 22.45 -12.96 -2.66
N LEU A 73 21.28 -12.98 -2.01
CA LEU A 73 20.42 -14.16 -1.98
C LEU A 73 19.78 -14.47 -3.34
N GLU A 74 19.40 -13.44 -4.11
CA GLU A 74 18.88 -13.60 -5.47
C GLU A 74 19.96 -14.17 -6.40
N ARG A 75 21.20 -13.71 -6.27
CA ARG A 75 22.34 -14.29 -7.00
C ARG A 75 22.61 -15.72 -6.57
N ALA A 76 22.67 -16.00 -5.27
CA ALA A 76 22.88 -17.36 -4.76
C ALA A 76 21.79 -18.33 -5.22
N LEU A 77 20.55 -17.87 -5.40
CA LEU A 77 19.48 -18.68 -5.97
C LEU A 77 19.76 -19.07 -7.43
N ALA A 78 20.23 -18.12 -8.25
CA ALA A 78 20.63 -18.41 -9.64
C ALA A 78 21.83 -19.37 -9.67
N GLU A 79 22.87 -19.11 -8.87
CA GLU A 79 24.06 -19.97 -8.81
C GLU A 79 23.74 -21.41 -8.35
N VAL A 80 22.77 -21.60 -7.44
CA VAL A 80 22.30 -22.94 -7.06
C VAL A 80 21.55 -23.62 -8.21
N HIS A 81 20.72 -22.87 -8.94
CA HIS A 81 19.98 -23.40 -10.08
C HIS A 81 20.91 -23.85 -11.20
N ASP A 82 21.94 -23.05 -11.48
CA ASP A 82 22.92 -23.31 -12.54
C ASP A 82 23.98 -24.37 -12.13
N GLY A 83 24.04 -24.72 -10.84
CA GLY A 83 24.97 -25.71 -10.29
C GLY A 83 26.33 -25.14 -9.87
N ASP A 84 26.48 -23.82 -9.90
CA ASP A 84 27.70 -23.09 -9.53
C ASP A 84 27.87 -22.94 -8.01
N LEU A 85 26.78 -23.03 -7.26
CA LEU A 85 26.77 -22.96 -5.79
C LEU A 85 26.19 -24.23 -5.17
N ASP A 86 26.99 -24.85 -4.30
CA ASP A 86 26.61 -26.06 -3.55
C ASP A 86 25.36 -25.80 -2.66
N PRO A 87 24.26 -26.57 -2.79
CA PRO A 87 23.01 -26.31 -2.07
C PRO A 87 23.14 -26.20 -0.54
N PRO A 88 23.94 -27.03 0.17
CA PRO A 88 24.21 -26.86 1.60
C PRO A 88 24.80 -25.49 1.97
N ARG A 89 25.67 -24.93 1.13
CA ARG A 89 26.24 -23.59 1.35
C ARG A 89 25.17 -22.51 1.20
N ALA A 90 24.36 -22.59 0.15
CA ALA A 90 23.24 -21.67 -0.06
C ALA A 90 22.21 -21.76 1.09
N GLN A 91 21.94 -22.97 1.59
CA GLN A 91 21.06 -23.19 2.73
C GLN A 91 21.58 -22.48 4.00
N ALA A 92 22.90 -22.55 4.25
CA ALA A 92 23.52 -21.83 5.37
C ALA A 92 23.41 -20.31 5.22
N MET A 93 23.64 -19.78 4.01
CA MET A 93 23.47 -18.34 3.72
C MET A 93 22.03 -17.88 3.96
N ALA A 94 21.04 -18.63 3.49
CA ALA A 94 19.62 -18.34 3.70
C ALA A 94 19.24 -18.37 5.20
N ALA A 95 19.82 -19.30 5.97
CA ALA A 95 19.58 -19.39 7.41
C ALA A 95 20.09 -18.14 8.16
N VAL A 96 21.31 -17.69 7.85
CA VAL A 96 21.91 -16.47 8.44
C VAL A 96 21.12 -15.23 8.04
N ALA A 97 20.79 -15.08 6.75
CA ALA A 97 20.01 -13.94 6.29
C ALA A 97 18.62 -13.90 6.92
N GLY A 98 17.97 -15.07 7.09
CA GLY A 98 16.71 -15.16 7.82
C GLY A 98 16.82 -14.70 9.28
N ALA A 99 17.94 -14.94 9.96
CA ALA A 99 18.16 -14.45 11.33
C ALA A 99 18.22 -12.91 11.41
N LEU A 100 18.63 -12.21 10.35
CA LEU A 100 18.66 -10.75 10.30
C LEU A 100 17.27 -10.11 10.19
N VAL A 101 16.25 -10.86 9.76
CA VAL A 101 14.90 -10.35 9.46
C VAL A 101 13.86 -10.78 10.50
N ARG A 102 14.13 -11.80 11.32
CA ARG A 102 13.21 -12.32 12.36
C ARG A 102 13.12 -11.45 13.64
N VAL A 103 13.48 -10.17 13.57
CA VAL A 103 13.42 -9.23 14.70
C VAL A 103 11.99 -8.79 14.97
#